data_AF-A0AAJ0MF41-F1
#
_entry.id   AF-A0AAJ0MF41-F1
#
_cell.length_a   1.000
_cell.length_b   1.000
_cell.length_c   1.000
_cell.angle_alpha   90.00
_cell.angle_beta   90.00
_cell.angle_gamma   90.00
#
_symmetry.space_group_name_H-M   'P 1'
#
loop_
_entity.id
_entity.type
_entity.pdbx_description
1 polymer ?
#
loop_
_entity_poly.entity_id
_entity_poly.type
_entity_poly.pdbx_seq_one_letter_code
_entity_poly.pdbx_strand_id
1 'polypeptide(L)' 'MLDSAIPEHLRCSRTRPAKLTADFKPPYPSYSVRFPEDFSQLVMAIVGAQYKTASDADGAA' A
#
# COMPACT_ATOMS: atom_id res chain seq x y z
N MET A 1 14.85 10.10 -12.52
CA MET A 1 15.50 8.81 -12.25
C MET A 1 14.41 7.86 -11.77
N LEU A 2 14.40 6.59 -12.20
CA LEU A 2 13.42 5.62 -11.71
C LEU A 2 13.89 5.09 -10.35
N ASP A 3 13.15 5.40 -9.30
CA ASP A 3 13.45 4.91 -7.96
C ASP A 3 12.69 3.61 -7.66
N SER A 4 13.33 2.71 -6.90
CA SER A 4 12.67 1.50 -6.43
C SER A 4 11.47 1.85 -5.56
N ALA A 5 10.33 1.18 -5.80
CA ALA A 5 9.16 1.31 -4.94
C ALA A 5 9.44 0.84 -3.50
N ILE A 6 10.43 -0.04 -3.29
CA ILE A 6 10.85 -0.50 -1.96
C ILE A 6 11.83 0.52 -1.33
N PRO A 7 11.49 1.14 -0.18
CA PRO A 7 12.39 2.01 0.57
C PRO A 7 13.71 1.32 0.89
N GLU A 8 14.80 2.08 0.96
CA GLU A 8 16.15 1.53 1.16
C GLU A 8 16.29 0.65 2.39
N HIS A 9 15.78 1.10 3.54
CA HIS A 9 15.80 0.35 4.81
C HIS A 9 14.97 -0.95 4.79
N LEU A 10 14.13 -1.18 3.76
CA LEU A 10 13.36 -2.42 3.59
C LEU A 10 13.91 -3.34 2.50
N ARG A 11 15.03 -2.99 1.85
CA ARG A 11 15.64 -3.84 0.82
C ARG A 11 16.43 -4.98 1.47
N CYS A 12 16.39 -6.15 0.84
CA CYS A 12 17.13 -7.33 1.30
C CYS A 12 17.62 -8.17 0.11
N SER A 13 18.53 -9.12 0.39
CA SER A 13 19.01 -10.08 -0.60
C SER A 13 17.87 -10.90 -1.17
N ARG A 14 17.72 -10.87 -2.49
CA ARG A 14 16.61 -11.55 -3.18
C ARG A 14 16.84 -13.05 -3.19
N THR A 15 15.85 -13.81 -2.74
CA THR A 15 15.75 -15.27 -2.98
C THR A 15 14.91 -15.59 -4.21
N ARG A 16 14.19 -14.60 -4.76
CA ARG A 16 13.34 -14.71 -5.96
C ARG A 16 13.61 -13.53 -6.90
N PRO A 17 13.78 -13.74 -8.22
CA PRO A 17 13.99 -12.65 -9.17
C PRO A 17 12.73 -11.78 -9.32
N ALA A 18 12.89 -10.55 -9.81
CA ALA A 18 11.75 -9.74 -10.21
C ALA A 18 11.14 -10.32 -11.51
N LYS A 19 9.85 -10.09 -11.74
CA LYS A 19 9.20 -10.54 -12.99
C LYS A 19 9.71 -9.79 -14.22
N LEU A 20 10.05 -8.52 -14.04
CA LEU A 20 10.54 -7.64 -15.10
C LEU A 20 12.06 -7.59 -15.08
N THR A 21 12.63 -7.24 -16.23
CA THR A 21 14.06 -7.02 -16.40
C THR A 21 14.52 -5.75 -15.68
N ALA A 22 15.82 -5.64 -15.41
CA ALA A 22 16.40 -4.52 -14.68
C ALA A 22 16.31 -3.18 -15.44
N ASP A 23 16.15 -3.23 -16.76
CA ASP A 23 16.04 -2.08 -17.67
C ASP A 23 14.59 -1.69 -18.00
N PHE A 24 13.61 -2.29 -17.33
CA PHE A 24 12.21 -1.95 -17.51
C PHE A 24 11.95 -0.46 -17.23
N LYS A 25 11.25 0.20 -18.18
CA LYS A 25 10.82 1.60 -18.07
C LYS A 25 9.31 1.66 -18.01
N PRO A 26 8.71 2.15 -16.90
CA PRO A 26 7.27 2.35 -16.82
C PRO A 26 6.78 3.29 -17.93
N PRO A 27 5.59 3.04 -18.50
CA PRO A 27 5.04 3.86 -19.58
C PRO A 27 4.63 5.27 -19.15
N TYR A 28 4.44 5.49 -17.84
CA TYR A 28 4.08 6.77 -17.26
C TYR A 28 4.63 6.90 -15.83
N PRO A 29 4.79 8.12 -15.30
CA PRO A 29 5.18 8.35 -13.92
C PRO A 29 4.16 7.79 -12.93
N SER A 30 4.65 7.16 -11.86
CA SER A 30 3.84 6.71 -10.74
C SER A 30 4.62 6.89 -9.46
N TYR A 31 3.92 7.09 -8.34
CA TYR A 31 4.52 7.43 -7.07
C TYR A 31 4.05 6.47 -5.98
N SER A 32 4.91 6.22 -5.01
CA SER A 32 4.61 5.43 -3.82
C SER A 32 4.85 6.27 -2.58
N VAL A 33 4.01 6.11 -1.56
CA VAL A 33 4.17 6.81 -0.28
C VAL A 33 5.45 6.32 0.41
N ARG A 34 6.12 7.23 1.12
CA ARG A 34 7.24 6.94 2.01
C ARG A 34 6.80 7.16 3.45
N PHE A 35 7.10 6.18 4.31
CA PHE A 35 6.94 6.29 5.75
C PHE A 35 8.31 6.53 6.40
N PRO A 36 8.36 7.13 7.60
CA PRO A 36 9.55 7.17 8.44
C PRO A 36 10.14 5.77 8.68
N GLU A 37 11.44 5.67 8.95
CA GLU A 37 12.12 4.37 9.08
C GLU A 37 11.72 3.58 10.34
N ASP A 38 11.23 4.27 11.37
CA ASP A 38 10.71 3.67 12.59
C ASP A 38 9.26 3.17 12.44
N PHE A 39 8.62 3.41 11.29
CA PHE A 39 7.29 2.91 10.98
C PHE A 39 7.33 1.39 10.71
N SER A 40 6.77 0.61 11.63
CA SER A 40 6.80 -0.85 11.53
C SER A 40 5.47 -1.48 11.10
N GLN A 41 4.35 -0.88 11.47
CA GLN A 41 3.03 -1.49 11.32
C GLN A 41 1.96 -0.45 11.03
N LEU A 42 1.00 -0.81 10.17
CA LEU A 42 -0.20 -0.04 9.86
C LEU A 42 -1.43 -0.86 10.24
N VAL A 43 -2.35 -0.26 10.99
CA VAL A 43 -3.71 -0.81 11.18
C VAL A 43 -4.62 -0.17 10.15
N MET A 44 -5.22 -1.00 9.29
CA MET A 44 -6.31 -0.57 8.42
C MET A 44 -7.62 -1.07 9.02
N ALA A 45 -8.29 -0.22 9.79
CA ALA A 45 -9.63 -0.51 10.30
C ALA A 45 -10.68 0.04 9.33
N ILE A 46 -11.52 -0.84 8.79
CA ILE A 46 -12.65 -0.47 7.94
C ILE A 46 -13.91 -0.81 8.72
N VAL A 47 -14.62 0.23 9.17
CA VAL A 47 -15.89 0.10 9.88
C VAL A 47 -16.96 0.73 9.01
N GLY A 48 -17.97 -0.05 8.66
CA GLY A 48 -19.08 0.39 7.84
C GLY A 48 -20.37 -0.30 8.26
N ALA A 49 -21.44 0.49 8.33
CA ALA A 49 -22.80 -0.02 8.52
C ALA A 49 -23.60 0.26 7.26
N GLN A 50 -24.34 -0.74 6.79
CA GLN A 50 -25.24 -0.61 5.65
C GLN A 50 -26.64 -1.02 6.06
N TYR A 51 -27.60 -0.18 5.70
CA TYR A 51 -29.02 -0.37 5.97
C TYR A 51 -29.80 -0.30 4.68
N LYS A 52 -30.93 -1.02 4.61
CA LYS A 52 -31.81 -1.00 3.44
C LYS A 52 -32.49 0.36 3.28
N THR A 53 -32.87 0.99 4.40
CA THR A 53 -33.42 2.34 4.46
C THR A 53 -32.84 3.12 5.65
N ALA A 54 -32.93 4.45 5.63
CA ALA A 54 -32.41 5.29 6.71
C ALA A 54 -33.12 5.08 8.06
N SER A 55 -34.37 4.59 8.05
CA SER A 55 -35.12 4.26 9.26
C SER A 55 -34.64 2.99 9.96
N ASP A 56 -33.89 2.12 9.27
CA ASP A 56 -33.39 0.87 9.85
C ASP A 56 -32.08 1.06 10.63
N ALA A 57 -31.54 2.29 10.67
CA ALA A 57 -30.35 2.62 11.43
C ALA A 57 -30.67 2.71 12.93
N ASP A 58 -30.31 1.67 13.68
CA ASP A 58 -30.53 1.55 15.13
C ASP A 58 -29.49 2.28 15.99
N GLY A 59 -28.41 2.79 15.37
CA GLY A 59 -27.37 3.58 16.04
C GLY A 59 -26.51 2.79 17.02
N ALA A 60 -26.59 1.45 17.00
CA ALA A 60 -25.85 0.56 17.90
C ALA A 60 -24.52 0.07 17.31
N ALA A 61 -24.07 0.68 16.21
CA ALA A 61 -22.84 0.33 15.50
C ALA A 61 -21.56 0.79 16.22
#